data_AF-A0A9D3LWE5-F1
#
_entry.id   AF-A0A9D3LWE5-F1
#
_cell.length_a   1.000
_cell.length_b   1.000
_cell.length_c   1.000
_cell.angle_alpha   90.00
_cell.angle_beta   90.00
_cell.angle_gamma   90.00
#
_symmetry.space_group_name_H-M   'P 1'
#
loop_
_entity.id
_entity.type
_entity.pdbx_description
1 polymer ?
#
loop_
_entity_poly.entity_id
_entity_poly.type
_entity_poly.pdbx_seq_one_letter_code
_entity_poly.pdbx_strand_id
1 'polypeptide(L)'
;MMSAENASRPGGPRSPDLGGGHCIICMDDIQEKRTLEKCMHSFCASCISEVFKLKPACPICNTFYGAYFGTQPHNGSMKVTRSWEHLPGFESCGTIVIDYHFPAGIQEAGHPNPGQLYSGTSRRAFLPASEEGERVLRLLRRAFAQRLLFTVGTSATTGRSNVITWNDIHHKTNMHGGPQCFGYPDPGYLLRVQEELRLKGVTEDDLSEPVDGTYPRES
;
A
#
# COMPACT_ATOMS: atom_id res chain seq x y z
N MET A 1 -16.99 -60.88 -27.40
CA MET A 1 -17.76 -60.04 -26.46
C MET A 1 -16.80 -59.50 -25.42
N MET A 2 -16.81 -58.17 -25.23
CA MET A 2 -16.40 -57.42 -24.03
C MET A 2 -14.89 -57.47 -23.69
N SER A 3 -14.09 -56.44 -23.99
CA SER A 3 -13.98 -55.10 -23.35
C SER A 3 -13.40 -55.17 -21.92
N ALA A 4 -12.19 -54.61 -21.72
CA ALA A 4 -11.91 -53.44 -20.86
C ALA A 4 -11.78 -53.82 -19.36
N GLU A 5 -10.89 -53.29 -18.50
CA GLU A 5 -10.22 -52.00 -18.42
C GLU A 5 -9.06 -52.07 -17.40
N ASN A 6 -8.03 -51.25 -17.61
CA ASN A 6 -6.84 -51.12 -16.77
C ASN A 6 -7.08 -50.03 -15.70
N ALA A 7 -7.09 -50.41 -14.42
CA ALA A 7 -7.37 -49.49 -13.32
C ALA A 7 -6.19 -48.55 -13.04
N SER A 8 -6.35 -47.28 -13.41
CA SER A 8 -5.43 -46.19 -13.08
C SER A 8 -5.77 -45.57 -11.72
N ARG A 9 -4.73 -45.28 -10.93
CA ARG A 9 -4.80 -44.66 -9.58
C ARG A 9 -5.43 -43.25 -9.62
N PRO A 10 -6.09 -42.79 -8.55
CA PRO A 10 -6.66 -41.44 -8.51
C PRO A 10 -5.54 -40.41 -8.35
N GLY A 11 -5.47 -39.46 -9.28
CA GLY A 11 -4.65 -38.27 -9.15
C GLY A 11 -5.21 -37.36 -8.05
N GLY A 12 -4.32 -36.88 -7.17
CA GLY A 12 -4.65 -35.79 -6.24
C GLY A 12 -5.00 -34.50 -7.00
N PRO A 13 -5.60 -33.50 -6.31
CA PRO A 13 -6.00 -32.26 -6.94
C PRO A 13 -4.76 -31.54 -7.49
N ARG A 14 -4.68 -31.49 -8.82
CA ARG A 14 -3.71 -30.67 -9.54
C ARG A 14 -4.07 -29.21 -9.30
N SER A 15 -3.17 -28.49 -8.65
CA SER A 15 -3.09 -27.03 -8.71
C SER A 15 -3.17 -26.60 -10.19
N PRO A 16 -3.90 -25.53 -10.54
CA PRO A 16 -3.89 -25.03 -11.90
C PRO A 16 -2.48 -24.53 -12.20
N ASP A 17 -1.76 -25.33 -12.97
CA ASP A 17 -0.51 -24.96 -13.62
C ASP A 17 -0.85 -23.80 -14.57
N LEU A 18 -0.48 -22.57 -14.20
CA LEU A 18 -0.49 -21.40 -15.10
C LEU A 18 0.66 -21.53 -16.11
N GLY A 19 0.71 -22.67 -16.79
CA GLY A 19 1.60 -22.93 -17.91
C GLY A 19 1.04 -22.29 -19.17
N GLY A 20 1.88 -21.52 -19.86
CA GLY A 20 1.81 -21.48 -21.31
C GLY A 20 1.92 -20.09 -21.93
N GLY A 21 3.14 -19.58 -22.07
CA GLY A 21 3.57 -18.76 -23.22
C GLY A 21 2.97 -17.37 -23.43
N HIS A 22 1.85 -16.99 -22.82
CA HIS A 22 1.11 -15.76 -23.14
C HIS A 22 1.37 -14.65 -22.12
N CYS A 23 1.49 -13.41 -22.62
CA CYS A 23 1.69 -12.20 -21.85
C CYS A 23 0.35 -11.60 -21.46
N ILE A 24 0.04 -11.48 -20.15
CA ILE A 24 -1.24 -10.93 -19.70
C ILE A 24 -1.43 -9.42 -19.98
N ILE A 25 -0.38 -8.72 -20.41
CA ILE A 25 -0.42 -7.28 -20.68
C ILE A 25 -0.94 -7.02 -22.10
N CYS A 26 -0.43 -7.74 -23.10
CA CYS A 26 -0.87 -7.62 -24.49
C CYS A 26 -1.85 -8.72 -24.92
N MET A 27 -2.00 -9.78 -24.11
CA MET A 27 -2.82 -10.97 -24.37
C MET A 27 -2.32 -11.86 -25.53
N ASP A 28 -1.08 -11.66 -26.00
CA ASP A 28 -0.42 -12.45 -27.06
C ASP A 28 0.71 -13.34 -26.51
N ASP A 29 1.33 -14.17 -27.36
CA ASP A 29 2.56 -14.90 -27.04
C ASP A 29 3.69 -13.95 -26.57
N ILE A 30 4.42 -14.37 -25.55
CA ILE A 30 5.52 -13.62 -24.94
C ILE A 30 6.65 -13.43 -25.96
N GLN A 31 6.85 -12.17 -26.37
CA GLN A 31 7.97 -11.72 -27.17
C GLN A 31 9.10 -11.21 -26.26
N GLU A 32 10.34 -11.62 -26.51
CA GLU A 32 11.51 -11.20 -25.69
C GLU A 32 11.24 -11.41 -24.20
N LYS A 33 11.09 -12.68 -23.79
CA LYS A 33 10.65 -13.06 -22.43
C LYS A 33 11.49 -12.39 -21.35
N ARG A 34 10.82 -11.60 -20.49
CA ARG A 34 11.39 -11.07 -19.25
C ARG A 34 10.69 -11.71 -18.06
N THR A 35 11.47 -12.38 -17.21
CA THR A 35 11.00 -12.97 -15.96
C THR A 35 11.38 -12.08 -14.79
N LEU A 36 10.42 -11.77 -13.93
CA LEU A 36 10.65 -10.93 -12.75
C LEU A 36 11.22 -11.76 -11.59
N GLU A 37 12.40 -11.41 -11.09
CA GLU A 37 13.22 -12.27 -10.21
C GLU A 37 12.58 -12.57 -8.84
N LYS A 38 11.77 -11.67 -8.27
CA LYS A 38 11.17 -11.87 -6.93
C LYS A 38 9.95 -12.78 -6.95
N CYS A 39 9.21 -12.84 -8.07
CA CYS A 39 7.93 -13.56 -8.15
C CYS A 39 7.83 -14.55 -9.32
N MET A 40 8.87 -14.63 -10.16
CA MET A 40 8.99 -15.56 -11.29
C MET A 40 7.91 -15.46 -12.37
N HIS A 41 7.07 -14.43 -12.34
CA HIS A 41 6.13 -14.14 -13.43
C HIS A 41 6.84 -13.61 -14.68
N SER A 42 6.38 -14.03 -15.86
CA SER A 42 6.98 -13.68 -17.15
C SER A 42 6.04 -12.85 -18.03
N PHE A 43 6.62 -11.91 -18.78
CA PHE A 43 5.92 -10.99 -19.68
C PHE A 43 6.78 -10.70 -20.92
N CYS A 44 6.22 -10.04 -21.94
CA CYS A 44 7.05 -9.42 -22.97
C CYS A 44 7.94 -8.33 -22.35
N ALA A 45 9.20 -8.24 -22.75
CA ALA A 45 10.14 -7.24 -22.23
C ALA A 45 9.63 -5.80 -22.41
N SER A 46 9.06 -5.48 -23.58
CA SER A 46 8.47 -4.18 -23.87
C SER A 46 7.25 -3.89 -22.98
N CYS A 47 6.31 -4.83 -22.90
CA CYS A 47 5.09 -4.69 -22.11
C CYS A 47 5.38 -4.39 -20.64
N ILE A 48 6.25 -5.18 -20.00
CA ILE A 48 6.54 -4.97 -18.58
C ILE A 48 7.36 -3.69 -18.33
N SER A 49 8.16 -3.26 -19.32
CA SER A 49 8.89 -1.99 -19.23
C SER A 49 7.95 -0.78 -19.24
N GLU A 50 6.89 -0.78 -20.07
CA GLU A 50 5.88 0.28 -20.05
C GLU A 50 5.09 0.31 -18.74
N VAL A 51 4.71 -0.87 -18.21
CA VAL A 51 4.06 -0.95 -16.89
C VAL A 51 4.96 -0.34 -15.82
N PHE A 52 6.25 -0.70 -15.80
CA PHE A 52 7.18 -0.25 -14.77
C PHE A 52 7.47 1.25 -14.79
N LYS A 53 7.29 1.93 -15.94
CA LYS A 53 7.36 3.41 -16.00
C LYS A 53 6.25 4.08 -15.20
N LEU A 54 5.08 3.44 -15.07
CA LEU A 54 3.93 3.98 -14.34
C LEU A 54 3.89 3.47 -12.90
N LYS A 55 4.08 2.16 -12.72
CA LYS A 55 4.08 1.49 -11.42
C LYS A 55 5.04 0.30 -11.50
N PRO A 56 6.16 0.30 -10.75
CA PRO A 56 7.14 -0.77 -10.78
C PRO A 56 6.65 -1.99 -9.97
N ALA A 57 5.47 -2.51 -10.30
CA ALA A 57 4.86 -3.65 -9.63
C ALA A 57 4.42 -4.70 -10.66
N CYS A 58 4.58 -5.97 -10.31
CA CYS A 58 4.14 -7.09 -11.15
C CYS A 58 2.61 -7.02 -11.39
N PRO A 59 2.13 -7.04 -12.64
CA PRO A 59 0.70 -7.04 -12.94
C PRO A 59 -0.10 -8.24 -12.42
N ILE A 60 0.57 -9.35 -12.09
CA ILE A 60 -0.09 -10.58 -11.60
C ILE A 60 -0.23 -10.57 -10.08
N CYS A 61 0.84 -10.27 -9.35
CA CYS A 61 0.88 -10.43 -7.90
C CYS A 61 1.18 -9.14 -7.12
N ASN A 62 1.35 -8.02 -7.82
CA ASN A 62 1.63 -6.69 -7.25
C ASN A 62 2.94 -6.59 -6.43
N THR A 63 3.87 -7.55 -6.59
CA THR A 63 5.22 -7.46 -6.01
C THR A 63 5.97 -6.28 -6.63
N PHE A 64 6.58 -5.41 -5.81
CA PHE A 64 7.29 -4.20 -6.26
C PHE A 64 8.78 -4.45 -6.59
N TYR A 65 9.27 -3.76 -7.63
CA TYR A 65 10.59 -3.88 -8.26
C TYR A 65 11.32 -2.52 -8.34
N GLY A 66 11.12 -1.67 -7.33
CA GLY A 66 11.77 -0.37 -7.24
C GLY A 66 11.01 0.56 -6.29
N ALA A 67 11.55 1.76 -6.08
CA ALA A 67 10.86 2.78 -5.30
C ALA A 67 9.60 3.25 -6.05
N TYR A 68 8.48 3.31 -5.34
CA TYR A 68 7.23 3.84 -5.84
C TYR A 68 6.79 5.00 -4.95
N PHE A 69 6.49 6.13 -5.57
CA PHE A 69 6.02 7.32 -4.87
C PHE A 69 4.57 7.61 -5.25
N GLY A 70 3.77 7.95 -4.25
CA GLY A 70 2.40 8.38 -4.44
C GLY A 70 2.26 9.88 -4.66
N THR A 71 1.01 10.33 -4.61
CA THR A 71 0.59 11.70 -4.90
C THR A 71 0.20 12.49 -3.64
N GLN A 72 0.56 12.04 -2.44
CA GLN A 72 0.39 12.85 -1.22
C GLN A 72 1.12 14.19 -1.37
N PRO A 73 0.51 15.36 -1.09
CA PRO A 73 1.21 16.64 -1.17
C PRO A 73 2.50 16.69 -0.34
N HIS A 74 3.58 17.24 -0.91
CA HIS A 74 4.91 17.26 -0.29
C HIS A 74 5.00 18.18 0.94
N ASN A 75 4.11 19.16 1.06
CA ASN A 75 4.02 20.13 2.16
C ASN A 75 3.33 19.56 3.42
N GLY A 76 3.03 18.27 3.45
CA GLY A 76 2.51 17.58 4.62
C GLY A 76 3.55 17.34 5.70
N SER A 77 3.09 17.19 6.93
CA SER A 77 3.90 16.80 8.08
C SER A 77 3.26 15.65 8.85
N MET A 78 4.11 14.81 9.45
CA MET A 78 3.72 13.69 10.32
C MET A 78 4.45 13.85 11.65
N LYS A 79 3.70 14.05 12.73
CA LYS A 79 4.22 14.13 14.10
C LYS A 79 3.76 12.91 14.89
N VAL A 80 4.67 12.35 15.68
CA VAL A 80 4.39 11.17 16.50
C VAL A 80 4.65 11.51 17.96
N THR A 81 3.69 11.21 18.82
CA THR A 81 3.82 11.29 20.28
C THR A 81 3.38 9.97 20.91
N ARG A 82 3.73 9.77 22.19
CA ARG A 82 3.33 8.59 22.96
C ARG A 82 2.61 9.05 24.22
N SER A 83 1.55 8.34 24.56
CA SER A 83 0.72 8.54 25.75
C SER A 83 0.69 7.26 26.58
N TRP A 84 0.47 7.41 27.88
CA TRP A 84 0.24 6.30 28.80
C TRP A 84 -1.19 5.76 28.76
N GLU A 85 -2.11 6.46 28.08
CA GLU A 85 -3.47 5.99 27.87
C GLU A 85 -3.49 4.69 27.07
N HIS A 86 -4.40 3.80 27.42
CA HIS A 86 -4.56 2.49 26.79
C HIS A 86 -5.65 2.51 25.72
N LEU A 87 -5.45 1.74 24.65
CA LEU A 87 -6.51 1.43 23.70
C LEU A 87 -7.27 0.19 24.16
N PRO A 88 -8.60 0.12 23.99
CA PRO A 88 -9.35 -1.10 24.23
C PRO A 88 -8.76 -2.31 23.48
N GLY A 89 -8.48 -3.40 24.20
CA GLY A 89 -7.81 -4.60 23.70
C GLY A 89 -6.26 -4.55 23.74
N PHE A 90 -5.69 -3.46 24.26
CA PHE A 90 -4.25 -3.26 24.43
C PHE A 90 -3.92 -2.63 25.80
N GLU A 91 -4.50 -3.18 26.88
CA GLU A 91 -4.41 -2.64 28.24
C GLU A 91 -2.99 -2.74 28.84
N SER A 92 -2.10 -3.54 28.25
CA SER A 92 -0.73 -3.75 28.73
C SER A 92 0.29 -2.75 28.17
N CYS A 93 -0.11 -1.85 27.26
CA CYS A 93 0.80 -0.87 26.65
C CYS A 93 0.12 0.50 26.47
N GLY A 94 0.92 1.56 26.33
CA GLY A 94 0.39 2.90 26.04
C GLY A 94 -0.15 3.04 24.61
N THR A 95 -0.31 4.28 24.17
CA THR A 95 -0.80 4.62 22.83
C THR A 95 0.21 5.48 22.07
N ILE A 96 0.46 5.14 20.82
CA ILE A 96 1.16 5.99 19.86
C ILE A 96 0.10 6.88 19.18
N VAL A 97 0.27 8.18 19.27
CA VAL A 97 -0.58 9.17 18.60
C VAL A 97 0.17 9.73 17.40
N ILE A 98 -0.47 9.68 16.23
CA ILE A 98 0.09 10.17 14.98
C ILE A 98 -0.78 11.33 14.50
N ASP A 99 -0.20 12.53 14.46
CA ASP A 99 -0.83 13.73 13.93
C ASP A 99 -0.27 14.03 12.54
N TYR A 100 -1.15 14.01 11.53
CA TYR A 100 -0.86 14.46 10.18
C TYR A 100 -1.41 15.87 10.00
N HIS A 101 -0.61 16.75 9.39
CA HIS A 101 -1.05 18.09 9.04
C HIS A 101 -0.61 18.45 7.63
N PHE A 102 -1.58 18.93 6.83
CA PHE A 102 -1.38 19.42 5.49
C PHE A 102 -1.99 20.82 5.36
N PRO A 103 -1.21 21.85 4.99
CA PRO A 103 -1.78 23.14 4.64
C PRO A 103 -2.54 23.06 3.30
N ALA A 104 -3.33 24.08 2.99
CA ALA A 104 -3.90 24.23 1.65
C ALA A 104 -2.79 24.48 0.62
N GLY A 105 -3.03 24.14 -0.64
CA GLY A 105 -2.02 24.30 -1.68
C GLY A 105 -2.58 24.16 -3.08
N ILE A 106 -1.68 24.02 -4.05
CA ILE A 106 -1.98 23.88 -5.48
C ILE A 106 -1.69 22.45 -5.89
N GLN A 107 -2.59 21.87 -6.70
CA GLN A 107 -2.47 20.52 -7.23
C GLN A 107 -1.27 20.38 -8.17
N GLU A 108 -0.44 19.38 -7.92
CA GLU A 108 0.75 19.01 -8.69
C GLU A 108 0.37 18.29 -9.99
N ALA A 109 1.33 18.08 -10.89
CA ALA A 109 1.09 17.42 -12.19
C ALA A 109 0.47 16.01 -12.08
N GLY A 110 0.73 15.30 -10.98
CA GLY A 110 0.16 13.97 -10.71
C GLY A 110 -1.23 13.98 -10.05
N HIS A 111 -1.82 15.14 -9.77
CA HIS A 111 -3.15 15.27 -9.16
C HIS A 111 -4.27 15.34 -10.22
N PRO A 112 -5.54 15.11 -9.84
CA PRO A 112 -6.66 15.10 -10.79
C PRO A 112 -6.87 16.41 -11.55
N ASN A 113 -6.59 17.56 -10.92
CA ASN A 113 -6.78 18.88 -11.52
C ASN A 113 -5.52 19.75 -11.32
N PRO A 114 -4.42 19.51 -12.05
CA PRO A 114 -3.17 20.27 -11.89
C PRO A 114 -3.40 21.78 -11.98
N GLY A 115 -2.75 22.55 -11.09
CA GLY A 115 -2.89 24.00 -11.02
C GLY A 115 -4.12 24.52 -10.26
N GLN A 116 -5.09 23.66 -9.92
CA GLN A 116 -6.21 24.07 -9.06
C GLN A 116 -5.85 23.98 -7.57
N LEU A 117 -6.53 24.78 -6.75
CA LEU A 117 -6.37 24.72 -5.30
C LEU A 117 -6.94 23.43 -4.72
N TYR A 118 -6.32 22.93 -3.65
CA TYR A 118 -6.91 21.96 -2.73
C TYR A 118 -6.98 22.52 -1.31
N SER A 119 -7.95 22.06 -0.53
CA SER A 119 -8.10 22.46 0.88
C SER A 119 -7.14 21.67 1.79
N GLY A 120 -6.58 22.35 2.79
CA GLY A 120 -5.75 21.73 3.84
C GLY A 120 -6.56 20.82 4.77
N THR A 121 -5.87 20.00 5.56
CA THR A 121 -6.49 19.08 6.53
C THR A 121 -5.56 18.75 7.68
N SER A 122 -6.13 18.37 8.82
CA SER A 122 -5.41 17.75 9.93
C SER A 122 -6.11 16.47 10.31
N ARG A 123 -5.35 15.40 10.58
CA ARG A 123 -5.89 14.10 10.95
C ARG A 123 -5.08 13.48 12.06
N ARG A 124 -5.77 12.85 13.00
CA ARG A 124 -5.17 12.10 14.10
C ARG A 124 -5.45 10.61 13.94
N ALA A 125 -4.45 9.80 14.24
CA ALA A 125 -4.56 8.36 14.26
C ALA A 125 -3.87 7.74 15.49
N PHE A 126 -4.26 6.50 15.81
CA PHE A 126 -3.83 5.81 17.02
C PHE A 126 -3.33 4.39 16.70
N LEU A 127 -2.18 4.03 17.28
CA LEU A 127 -1.66 2.66 17.35
C LEU A 127 -1.41 2.30 18.81
N PRO A 128 -1.51 1.03 19.20
CA PRO A 128 -0.99 0.59 20.50
C PRO A 128 0.53 0.79 20.53
N ALA A 129 1.09 1.20 21.66
CA ALA A 129 2.54 1.27 21.88
C ALA A 129 3.13 -0.11 22.23
N SER A 130 2.68 -1.13 21.50
CA SER A 130 3.22 -2.50 21.54
C SER A 130 4.32 -2.67 20.51
N GLU A 131 5.03 -3.80 20.53
CA GLU A 131 6.05 -4.11 19.53
C GLU A 131 5.48 -4.10 18.09
N GLU A 132 4.30 -4.68 17.91
CA GLU A 132 3.62 -4.71 16.61
C GLU A 132 3.13 -3.32 16.19
N GLY A 133 2.63 -2.50 17.12
CA GLY A 133 2.25 -1.12 16.81
C GLY A 133 3.44 -0.24 16.43
N GLU A 134 4.59 -0.41 17.08
CA GLU A 134 5.84 0.28 16.70
C GLU A 134 6.36 -0.17 15.32
N ARG A 135 6.13 -1.44 14.97
CA ARG A 135 6.43 -1.97 13.63
C ARG A 135 5.55 -1.32 12.56
N VAL A 136 4.24 -1.27 12.78
CA VAL A 136 3.30 -0.55 11.90
C VAL A 136 3.69 0.92 11.78
N LEU A 137 4.09 1.58 12.87
CA LEU A 137 4.55 2.97 12.84
C LEU A 137 5.74 3.17 11.89
N ARG A 138 6.74 2.27 11.91
CA ARG A 138 7.89 2.36 11.01
C ARG A 138 7.47 2.26 9.54
N LEU A 139 6.56 1.33 9.22
CA LEU A 139 6.01 1.20 7.88
C LEU A 139 5.20 2.43 7.46
N LEU A 140 4.37 3.00 8.35
CA LEU A 140 3.64 4.23 8.09
C LEU A 140 4.57 5.42 7.82
N ARG A 141 5.69 5.54 8.56
CA ARG A 141 6.70 6.57 8.30
C ARG A 141 7.32 6.41 6.91
N ARG A 142 7.65 5.18 6.52
CA ARG A 142 8.16 4.86 5.17
C ARG A 142 7.13 5.22 4.10
N ALA A 143 5.88 4.81 4.27
CA ALA A 143 4.78 5.13 3.38
C ALA A 143 4.54 6.64 3.26
N PHE A 144 4.65 7.39 4.37
CA PHE A 144 4.54 8.84 4.37
C PHE A 144 5.69 9.50 3.58
N ALA A 145 6.93 9.04 3.78
CA ALA A 145 8.10 9.52 3.02
C ALA A 145 7.98 9.21 1.52
N GLN A 146 7.39 8.05 1.17
CA GLN A 146 7.06 7.67 -0.20
C GLN A 146 5.76 8.32 -0.72
N ARG A 147 5.14 9.24 0.04
CA ARG A 147 3.93 9.97 -0.39
C ARG A 147 2.71 9.07 -0.65
N LEU A 148 2.59 7.95 0.07
CA LEU A 148 1.59 6.90 -0.16
C LEU A 148 0.37 6.96 0.77
N LEU A 149 0.41 7.68 1.90
CA LEU A 149 -0.69 7.65 2.89
C LEU A 149 -1.91 8.48 2.47
N PHE A 150 -1.68 9.53 1.69
CA PHE A 150 -2.70 10.48 1.26
C PHE A 150 -2.64 10.73 -0.24
N THR A 151 -3.68 11.36 -0.78
CA THR A 151 -3.72 11.89 -2.15
C THR A 151 -4.65 13.09 -2.20
N VAL A 152 -4.66 13.83 -3.30
CA VAL A 152 -5.72 14.81 -3.60
C VAL A 152 -6.77 14.14 -4.48
N GLY A 153 -8.04 14.27 -4.11
CA GLY A 153 -9.14 13.66 -4.84
C GLY A 153 -10.50 14.07 -4.31
N THR A 154 -11.45 13.15 -4.42
CA THR A 154 -12.82 13.33 -3.96
C THR A 154 -13.04 12.58 -2.66
N SER A 155 -13.51 13.29 -1.63
CA SER A 155 -13.86 12.69 -0.35
C SER A 155 -15.01 11.69 -0.50
N ALA A 156 -14.77 10.43 -0.12
CA ALA A 156 -15.81 9.39 -0.17
C ALA A 156 -16.99 9.68 0.78
N THR A 157 -16.77 10.41 1.88
CA THR A 157 -17.82 10.68 2.88
C THR A 157 -18.63 11.93 2.57
N THR A 158 -18.03 12.93 1.94
CA THR A 158 -18.67 14.25 1.73
C THR A 158 -18.89 14.60 0.25
N GLY A 159 -18.33 13.82 -0.68
CA GLY A 159 -18.38 14.08 -2.12
C GLY A 159 -17.58 15.31 -2.57
N ARG A 160 -16.87 15.98 -1.67
CA ARG A 160 -16.08 17.17 -2.01
C ARG A 160 -14.84 16.79 -2.81
N SER A 161 -14.69 17.36 -4.00
CA SER A 161 -13.48 17.27 -4.83
C SER A 161 -12.40 18.26 -4.38
N ASN A 162 -11.18 18.08 -4.88
CA ASN A 162 -10.04 18.95 -4.60
C ASN A 162 -9.72 19.05 -3.10
N VAL A 163 -9.76 17.90 -2.41
CA VAL A 163 -9.39 17.79 -1.00
C VAL A 163 -8.40 16.66 -0.80
N ILE A 164 -7.65 16.74 0.30
CA ILE A 164 -6.75 15.66 0.70
C ILE A 164 -7.57 14.51 1.30
N THR A 165 -7.40 13.31 0.78
CA THR A 165 -8.07 12.08 1.23
C THR A 165 -7.07 11.02 1.67
N TRP A 166 -7.53 10.01 2.42
CA TRP A 166 -6.72 8.80 2.65
C TRP A 166 -6.48 8.10 1.30
N ASN A 167 -5.40 7.33 1.20
CA ASN A 167 -5.03 6.59 -0.01
C ASN A 167 -4.93 5.08 0.27
N ASP A 168 -6.06 4.48 0.63
CA ASP A 168 -6.28 3.03 0.87
C ASP A 168 -5.46 2.37 2.00
N ILE A 169 -4.80 3.17 2.85
CA ILE A 169 -4.16 2.68 4.09
C ILE A 169 -4.98 3.19 5.27
N HIS A 170 -5.73 2.28 5.89
CA HIS A 170 -6.69 2.61 6.94
C HIS A 170 -5.97 2.96 8.23
N HIS A 171 -6.41 4.09 8.79
CA HIS A 171 -5.96 4.57 10.09
C HIS A 171 -7.08 4.47 11.11
N LYS A 172 -6.72 4.18 12.35
CA LYS A 172 -7.64 4.27 13.47
C LYS A 172 -7.73 5.71 13.95
N THR A 173 -8.78 6.42 13.53
CA THR A 173 -8.98 7.84 13.86
C THR A 173 -9.73 8.06 15.16
N ASN A 174 -10.20 7.00 15.82
CA ASN A 174 -10.80 7.03 17.15
C ASN A 174 -10.12 6.01 18.07
N MET A 175 -10.04 6.31 19.37
CA MET A 175 -9.55 5.34 20.37
C MET A 175 -10.62 4.30 20.72
N HIS A 176 -11.90 4.57 20.44
CA HIS A 176 -13.04 3.74 20.85
C HIS A 176 -14.04 3.54 19.71
N GLY A 177 -15.09 2.74 19.95
CA GLY A 177 -16.19 2.52 19.01
C GLY A 177 -15.96 1.40 18.00
N GLY A 178 -14.86 0.65 18.13
CA GLY A 178 -14.55 -0.50 17.29
C GLY A 178 -14.38 -0.16 15.80
N PRO A 179 -14.35 -1.17 14.93
CA PRO A 179 -14.03 -0.99 13.51
C PRO A 179 -14.99 -0.06 12.77
N GLN A 180 -16.29 -0.09 13.12
CA GLN A 180 -17.33 0.73 12.47
C GLN A 180 -17.14 2.23 12.70
N CYS A 181 -16.52 2.61 13.82
CA CYS A 181 -16.18 4.00 14.13
C CYS A 181 -14.70 4.30 13.85
N PHE A 182 -14.00 3.47 13.06
CA PHE A 182 -12.56 3.61 12.82
C PHE A 182 -11.73 3.64 14.12
N GLY A 183 -12.15 2.88 15.13
CA GLY A 183 -11.47 2.81 16.42
C GLY A 183 -11.27 1.40 16.96
N TYR A 184 -10.98 1.32 18.26
CA TYR A 184 -10.70 0.09 19.00
C TYR A 184 -11.87 -0.30 19.92
N PRO A 185 -11.99 -1.59 20.33
CA PRO A 185 -11.11 -2.71 19.98
C PRO A 185 -11.29 -3.16 18.52
N ASP A 186 -10.20 -3.58 17.89
CA ASP A 186 -10.20 -4.19 16.55
C ASP A 186 -9.01 -5.17 16.44
N PRO A 187 -9.21 -6.44 16.81
CA PRO A 187 -8.11 -7.40 16.91
C PRO A 187 -7.44 -7.70 15.56
N GLY A 188 -8.11 -7.44 14.44
CA GLY A 188 -7.54 -7.67 13.11
C GLY A 188 -6.85 -6.46 12.49
N TYR A 189 -6.87 -5.29 13.15
CA TYR A 189 -6.43 -4.04 12.51
C TYR A 189 -4.95 -4.05 12.14
N LEU A 190 -4.06 -4.43 13.07
CA LEU A 190 -2.62 -4.37 12.83
C LEU A 190 -2.20 -5.30 11.67
N LEU A 191 -2.81 -6.47 11.56
CA LEU A 191 -2.61 -7.36 10.41
C LEU A 191 -3.10 -6.72 9.10
N ARG A 192 -4.32 -6.18 9.09
CA ARG A 192 -4.90 -5.58 7.87
C ARG A 192 -4.11 -4.37 7.37
N VAL A 193 -3.68 -3.47 8.25
CA VAL A 193 -2.92 -2.28 7.84
C VAL A 193 -1.54 -2.66 7.30
N GLN A 194 -0.90 -3.70 7.83
CA GLN A 194 0.35 -4.23 7.26
C GLN A 194 0.13 -4.78 5.84
N GLU A 195 -0.98 -5.46 5.60
CA GLU A 195 -1.34 -5.95 4.26
C GLU A 195 -1.63 -4.79 3.29
N GLU A 196 -2.35 -3.76 3.73
CA GLU A 196 -2.61 -2.55 2.95
C GLU A 196 -1.30 -1.82 2.58
N LEU A 197 -0.37 -1.71 3.53
CA LEU A 197 0.96 -1.17 3.32
C LEU A 197 1.75 -2.01 2.30
N ARG A 198 1.71 -3.34 2.43
CA ARG A 198 2.35 -4.27 1.49
C ARG A 198 1.79 -4.13 0.08
N LEU A 199 0.47 -3.96 -0.07
CA LEU A 199 -0.19 -3.73 -1.36
C LEU A 199 0.19 -2.37 -1.99
N LYS A 200 0.61 -1.40 -1.17
CA LYS A 200 1.18 -0.12 -1.61
C LYS A 200 2.70 -0.17 -1.83
N GLY A 201 3.33 -1.33 -1.65
CA GLY A 201 4.75 -1.53 -1.89
C GLY A 201 5.63 -1.15 -0.70
N VAL A 202 5.08 -1.11 0.50
CA VAL A 202 5.80 -0.80 1.74
C VAL A 202 5.89 -2.06 2.60
N THR A 203 7.10 -2.60 2.72
CA THR A 203 7.39 -3.86 3.41
C THR A 203 8.49 -3.70 4.43
N GLU A 204 8.74 -4.72 5.26
CA GLU A 204 9.85 -4.68 6.22
C GLU A 204 11.22 -4.62 5.54
N ASP A 205 11.36 -5.20 4.33
CA ASP A 205 12.59 -5.13 3.53
C ASP A 205 12.96 -3.67 3.16
N ASP A 206 11.96 -2.77 3.12
CA ASP A 206 12.19 -1.34 2.87
C ASP A 206 12.74 -0.58 4.09
N LEU A 207 12.74 -1.21 5.28
CA LEU A 207 13.23 -0.61 6.52
C LEU A 207 14.73 -0.81 6.75
N SER A 208 15.37 -1.73 6.01
CA SER A 208 16.83 -1.95 6.05
C SER A 208 17.62 -1.03 5.12
N GLU A 209 16.94 -0.33 4.20
CA GLU A 209 17.57 0.61 3.28
C GLU A 209 17.66 2.01 3.93
N PRO A 210 18.87 2.60 4.05
CA PRO A 210 19.00 3.96 4.56
C PRO A 210 18.21 4.92 3.67
N VAL A 211 17.32 5.72 4.30
CA VAL A 211 16.65 6.83 3.62
C VAL A 211 17.70 7.91 3.41
N ASP A 212 18.44 7.83 2.31
CA ASP A 212 19.41 8.86 1.98
C ASP A 212 18.62 10.15 1.68
N GLY A 213 18.72 11.10 2.61
CA GLY A 213 17.89 12.29 2.71
C GLY A 213 18.21 13.37 1.68
N THR A 214 18.54 12.99 0.44
CA THR A 214 18.85 13.93 -0.63
C THR A 214 17.76 13.87 -1.69
N TYR A 215 16.79 14.80 -1.58
CA TYR A 215 15.95 15.15 -2.72
C TYR A 215 16.86 15.65 -3.85
N PRO A 216 16.74 15.14 -5.09
CA PRO A 216 17.36 15.79 -6.24
C PRO A 216 16.80 17.22 -6.34
N ARG A 217 17.69 18.21 -6.31
CA ARG A 217 17.33 19.56 -6.75
C ARG A 217 17.08 19.45 -8.25
N GLU A 218 15.87 19.77 -8.68
CA GLU A 218 15.56 19.96 -10.09
C GLU A 218 16.53 21.02 -10.65
N SER A 219 17.24 20.63 -11.71
CA SER A 219 18.12 21.47 -12.53
C SER A 219 17.31 22.24 -13.56
#